data_AF-A0AAX7TDP6-F1
#
_entry.id   AF-A0AAX7TDP6-F1
#
_cell.length_a   1.000
_cell.length_b   1.000
_cell.length_c   1.000
_cell.angle_alpha   90.00
_cell.angle_beta   90.00
_cell.angle_gamma   90.00
#
_symmetry.space_group_name_H-M   'P 1'
#
loop_
_entity.id
_entity.type
_entity.pdbx_description
1 polymer ?
#
loop_
_entity_poly.entity_id
_entity_poly.type
_entity_poly.pdbx_seq_one_letter_code
_entity_poly.pdbx_strand_id
1 'polypeptide(L)'
;FFRRLAASTAAPPLSSVSLDKLLPTPEAFSGELGKCAGFLMQCAMHFSQLPHIFSSDEVKIAYFVQLLRDRALTWAQAQLQANPEITYADFLSKFKVTPGWCNISR
;
A
#
# COMPACT_ATOMS: atom_id res chain seq x y z
N PHE A 1 -19.59 10.12 -55.98
CA PHE A 1 -19.02 11.48 -56.01
C PHE A 1 -18.30 11.72 -54.70
N PHE A 2 -17.02 12.06 -54.79
CA PHE A 2 -16.01 12.13 -53.71
C PHE A 2 -16.37 13.00 -52.51
N ARG A 3 -15.97 12.57 -51.30
CA ARG A 3 -15.18 13.45 -50.41
C ARG A 3 -14.35 12.63 -49.41
N ARG A 4 -13.02 12.63 -49.61
CA ARG A 4 -12.01 12.37 -48.57
C ARG A 4 -11.87 13.62 -47.68
N LEU A 5 -11.45 13.42 -46.42
CA LEU A 5 -10.57 14.24 -45.55
C LEU A 5 -10.76 13.71 -44.11
N ALA A 6 -9.78 13.49 -43.23
CA ALA A 6 -8.33 13.47 -43.25
C ALA A 6 -7.90 12.54 -42.10
N ALA A 7 -6.84 11.76 -42.28
CA ALA A 7 -6.26 10.97 -41.19
C ALA A 7 -5.58 11.93 -40.21
N SER A 8 -6.19 12.14 -39.04
CA SER A 8 -5.55 12.85 -37.94
C SER A 8 -4.66 11.85 -37.23
N THR A 9 -3.36 11.92 -37.50
CA THR A 9 -2.32 11.14 -36.84
C THR A 9 -2.21 11.60 -35.38
N ALA A 10 -3.14 11.16 -34.53
CA ALA A 10 -3.00 11.30 -33.09
C ALA A 10 -1.97 10.26 -32.63
N ALA A 11 -0.77 10.74 -32.32
CA ALA A 11 0.22 9.94 -31.59
C ALA A 11 -0.45 9.30 -30.36
N PRO A 12 -0.12 8.05 -30.00
CA PRO A 12 -0.66 7.46 -28.79
C PRO A 12 -0.32 8.41 -27.63
N PRO A 13 -1.26 8.72 -26.72
CA PRO A 13 -0.91 9.46 -25.52
C PRO A 13 0.21 8.65 -24.87
N LEU A 14 1.37 9.31 -24.66
CA LEU A 14 2.45 8.77 -23.85
C LEU A 14 1.77 8.23 -22.60
N SER A 15 1.74 6.90 -22.51
CA SER A 15 1.18 6.19 -21.38
C SER A 15 1.75 6.89 -20.17
N SER A 16 0.88 7.44 -19.33
CA SER A 16 1.21 7.70 -17.95
C SER A 16 1.78 6.38 -17.44
N VAL A 17 3.09 6.25 -17.46
CA VAL A 17 3.77 5.13 -16.85
C VAL A 17 3.44 5.36 -15.39
N SER A 18 2.35 4.74 -14.92
CA SER A 18 1.95 4.82 -13.53
C SER A 18 3.22 4.49 -12.75
N LEU A 19 3.75 5.45 -12.00
CA LEU A 19 5.02 5.26 -11.29
C LEU A 19 4.93 4.01 -10.39
N ASP A 20 3.71 3.68 -9.95
CA ASP A 20 3.26 2.40 -9.37
C ASP A 20 3.78 1.15 -10.08
N LYS A 21 3.90 1.16 -11.41
CA LYS A 21 4.32 0.00 -12.22
C LYS A 21 5.83 -0.24 -12.20
N LEU A 22 6.63 0.72 -11.72
CA LEU A 22 8.09 0.61 -11.66
C LEU A 22 8.60 0.14 -10.29
N LEU A 23 7.77 0.22 -9.26
CA LEU A 23 8.14 -0.22 -7.92
C LEU A 23 7.70 -1.67 -7.71
N PRO A 24 8.59 -2.57 -7.27
CA PRO A 24 8.17 -3.92 -6.93
C PRO A 24 7.11 -3.84 -5.83
N THR A 25 5.94 -4.43 -6.08
CA THR A 25 4.88 -4.54 -5.07
C THR A 25 5.45 -5.29 -3.87
N PRO A 26 5.31 -4.77 -2.64
CA PRO A 26 5.76 -5.47 -1.44
C PRO A 26 5.17 -6.87 -1.35
N GLU A 27 5.92 -7.79 -0.71
CA GLU A 27 5.43 -9.14 -0.48
C GLU A 27 4.22 -9.11 0.45
N ALA A 28 3.24 -9.96 0.17
CA ALA A 28 2.09 -10.10 1.05
C ALA A 28 2.52 -10.71 2.40
N PHE A 29 1.95 -10.21 3.50
CA PHE A 29 2.32 -10.59 4.86
C PHE A 29 1.18 -11.34 5.55
N SER A 30 1.39 -12.63 5.84
CA SER A 30 0.43 -13.47 6.55
C SER A 30 0.65 -13.46 8.08
N GLY A 31 1.62 -12.70 8.58
CA GLY A 31 2.00 -12.74 10.00
C GLY A 31 3.15 -13.70 10.29
N GLU A 32 4.05 -13.94 9.33
CA GLU A 32 5.20 -14.82 9.55
C GLU A 32 6.26 -14.20 10.47
N LEU A 33 6.77 -15.01 11.39
CA LEU A 33 7.85 -14.62 12.29
C LEU A 33 9.11 -14.29 11.48
N GLY A 34 9.77 -13.18 11.82
CA GLY A 34 10.99 -12.73 11.17
C GLY A 34 10.80 -11.91 9.88
N LYS A 35 9.63 -11.96 9.23
CA LYS A 35 9.35 -11.14 8.04
C LYS A 35 8.81 -9.74 8.35
N CYS A 36 8.33 -9.52 9.58
CA CYS A 36 7.71 -8.25 9.99
C CYS A 36 8.59 -7.02 9.71
N ALA A 37 9.87 -7.04 10.09
CA ALA A 37 10.75 -5.89 9.91
C ALA A 37 10.96 -5.53 8.44
N GLY A 38 11.15 -6.54 7.58
CA GLY A 38 11.29 -6.37 6.13
C GLY A 38 10.02 -5.81 5.49
N PHE A 39 8.86 -6.35 5.88
CA PHE A 39 7.56 -5.84 5.43
C PHE A 39 7.35 -4.37 5.79
N LEU A 40 7.61 -3.98 7.05
CA LEU A 40 7.49 -2.59 7.48
C LEU A 40 8.43 -1.65 6.72
N MET A 41 9.66 -2.10 6.46
CA MET A 41 10.63 -1.35 5.67
C MET A 41 10.12 -1.10 4.25
N GLN A 42 9.59 -2.12 3.59
CA GLN A 42 9.04 -2.00 2.23
C GLN A 42 7.88 -1.00 2.17
N CYS A 43 6.95 -1.05 3.13
CA CYS A 43 5.85 -0.07 3.22
C CYS A 43 6.37 1.36 3.40
N ALA A 44 7.33 1.57 4.32
CA ALA A 44 7.89 2.89 4.58
C ALA A 44 8.62 3.47 3.36
N MET A 45 9.35 2.62 2.61
CA MET A 45 9.99 3.02 1.36
C MET A 45 8.96 3.48 0.32
N HIS A 46 7.87 2.75 0.16
CA HIS A 46 6.84 3.07 -0.83
C HIS A 46 6.16 4.43 -0.53
N PHE A 47 5.85 4.69 0.75
CA PHE A 47 5.32 5.98 1.18
C PHE A 47 6.29 7.13 0.95
N SER A 48 7.58 6.88 1.12
CA SER A 48 8.63 7.87 0.88
C SER A 48 8.83 8.16 -0.61
N GLN A 49 8.62 7.17 -1.47
CA GLN A 49 8.75 7.30 -2.93
C GLN A 49 7.56 8.03 -3.55
N LEU A 50 6.36 7.89 -2.97
CA LEU A 50 5.12 8.46 -3.51
C LEU A 50 4.38 9.34 -2.47
N PRO A 51 5.02 10.42 -1.96
CA PRO A 51 4.45 11.22 -0.87
C PRO A 51 3.14 11.94 -1.26
N HIS A 52 2.93 12.17 -2.56
CA HIS A 52 1.72 12.79 -3.09
C HIS A 52 0.51 11.83 -3.14
N ILE A 53 0.76 10.51 -3.23
CA ILE A 53 -0.30 9.49 -3.18
C ILE A 53 -0.62 9.17 -1.73
N PHE A 54 0.41 9.01 -0.90
CA PHE A 54 0.30 8.68 0.52
C PHE A 54 0.20 9.94 1.39
N SER A 55 -0.69 10.85 1.03
CA SER A 55 -0.89 12.11 1.76
C SER A 55 -1.82 11.97 2.97
N SER A 56 -2.72 10.98 2.98
CA SER A 56 -3.66 10.73 4.08
C SER A 56 -3.43 9.39 4.76
N ASP A 57 -3.80 9.31 6.04
CA ASP A 57 -3.69 8.09 6.84
C ASP A 57 -4.53 6.94 6.27
N GLU A 58 -5.74 7.23 5.81
CA GLU A 58 -6.65 6.28 5.15
C GLU A 58 -6.00 5.59 3.94
N VAL A 59 -5.26 6.31 3.08
CA VAL A 59 -4.59 5.72 1.90
C VAL A 59 -3.41 4.86 2.33
N LYS A 60 -2.64 5.29 3.33
CA LYS A 60 -1.53 4.49 3.89
C LYS A 60 -2.05 3.21 4.53
N ILE A 61 -3.12 3.30 5.30
CA ILE A 61 -3.76 2.15 5.95
C ILE A 61 -4.32 1.20 4.89
N ALA A 62 -5.04 1.70 3.90
CA ALA A 62 -5.58 0.88 2.81
C ALA A 62 -4.47 0.11 2.09
N TYR A 63 -3.38 0.79 1.74
CA TYR A 63 -2.21 0.17 1.12
C TYR A 63 -1.54 -0.86 2.03
N PHE A 64 -1.46 -0.59 3.32
CA PHE A 64 -0.90 -1.54 4.27
C PHE A 64 -1.77 -2.79 4.36
N VAL A 65 -3.10 -2.63 4.43
CA VAL A 65 -4.08 -3.70 4.58
C VAL A 65 -4.18 -4.59 3.34
N GLN A 66 -4.10 -4.04 2.11
CA GLN A 66 -4.10 -4.85 0.88
C GLN A 66 -2.91 -5.82 0.79
N LEU A 67 -1.83 -5.53 1.52
CA LEU A 67 -0.65 -6.39 1.60
C LEU A 67 -0.78 -7.45 2.72
N LEU A 68 -1.77 -7.37 3.60
CA LEU A 68 -1.97 -8.34 4.66
C LEU A 68 -2.76 -9.55 4.17
N ARG A 69 -2.49 -10.70 4.80
CA ARG A 69 -3.16 -11.98 4.54
C ARG A 69 -3.45 -12.70 5.84
N ASP A 70 -4.36 -13.67 5.77
CA ASP A 70 -4.69 -14.61 6.85
C ASP A 70 -4.88 -13.89 8.20
N ARG A 71 -4.17 -14.36 9.23
CA ARG A 71 -4.22 -13.84 10.60
C ARG A 71 -3.85 -12.36 10.71
N ALA A 72 -2.96 -11.85 9.85
CA ALA A 72 -2.60 -10.43 9.85
C ALA A 72 -3.74 -9.56 9.30
N LEU A 73 -4.41 -10.02 8.25
CA LEU A 73 -5.59 -9.34 7.70
C LEU A 73 -6.76 -9.36 8.67
N THR A 74 -7.04 -10.50 9.31
CA THR A 74 -8.08 -10.61 10.35
C THR A 74 -7.85 -9.64 11.50
N TRP A 75 -6.60 -9.47 11.94
CA TRP A 75 -6.26 -8.49 12.96
C TRP A 75 -6.50 -7.05 12.50
N ALA A 76 -6.12 -6.72 11.27
CA ALA A 76 -6.31 -5.36 10.75
C ALA A 76 -7.79 -5.00 10.64
N GLN A 77 -8.62 -5.93 10.17
CA GLN A 77 -10.08 -5.77 10.15
C GLN A 77 -10.63 -5.49 11.55
N ALA A 78 -10.21 -6.26 12.56
CA ALA A 78 -10.65 -6.05 13.94
C ALA A 78 -10.20 -4.68 14.49
N GLN A 79 -8.98 -4.22 14.17
CA GLN A 79 -8.51 -2.89 14.59
C GLN A 79 -9.32 -1.75 13.95
N LEU A 80 -9.62 -1.85 12.65
CA LEU A 80 -10.38 -0.83 11.94
C LEU A 80 -11.86 -0.82 12.32
N GLN A 81 -12.43 -1.98 12.68
CA GLN A 81 -13.78 -2.05 13.24
C GLN A 81 -13.87 -1.42 14.63
N ALA A 82 -12.84 -1.60 15.46
CA ALA A 82 -12.80 -0.98 16.78
C ALA A 82 -12.58 0.54 16.70
N ASN A 83 -11.66 0.97 15.82
CA ASN A 83 -11.27 2.36 15.66
C ASN A 83 -11.27 2.76 14.17
N PRO A 84 -12.42 3.19 13.61
CA PRO A 84 -12.52 3.52 12.18
C PRO A 84 -11.71 4.76 11.78
N GLU A 85 -11.47 5.70 12.71
CA GLU A 85 -10.68 6.92 12.48
C GLU A 85 -9.24 6.83 13.01
N ILE A 86 -8.68 5.61 13.08
CA ILE A 86 -7.31 5.42 13.56
C ILE A 86 -6.29 6.06 12.60
N THR A 87 -5.30 6.76 13.16
CA THR A 87 -4.19 7.29 12.37
C THR A 87 -3.25 6.18 11.91
N TYR A 88 -2.49 6.38 10.84
CA TYR A 88 -1.50 5.38 10.40
C TYR A 88 -0.45 5.13 11.48
N ALA A 89 -0.05 6.18 12.22
CA ALA A 89 0.92 6.07 13.30
C ALA A 89 0.42 5.16 14.44
N ASP A 90 -0.84 5.32 14.87
CA ASP A 90 -1.42 4.50 15.93
C ASP A 90 -1.66 3.06 15.46
N PHE A 91 -2.14 2.89 14.23
CA PHE A 91 -2.30 1.59 13.59
C PHE A 91 -0.96 0.84 13.56
N LEU A 92 0.11 1.50 13.14
CA LEU A 92 1.45 0.92 13.08
C LEU A 92 2.02 0.62 14.46
N SER A 93 1.78 1.48 15.46
CA SER A 93 2.17 1.25 16.85
C SER A 93 1.55 -0.03 17.40
N LYS A 94 0.24 -0.21 17.21
CA LYS A 94 -0.49 -1.42 17.58
C LYS A 94 0.02 -2.66 16.83
N PHE A 95 0.30 -2.53 15.55
CA PHE A 95 0.83 -3.63 14.73
C PHE A 95 2.18 -4.13 15.25
N LYS A 96 3.10 -3.22 15.60
CA LYS A 96 4.46 -3.51 16.06
C LYS A 96 4.56 -4.24 17.39
N VAL A 97 3.54 -4.12 18.24
CA VAL A 97 3.47 -4.75 19.56
C VAL A 97 2.59 -6.01 19.56
N THR A 98 2.09 -6.43 18.39
CA THR A 98 1.16 -7.56 18.33
C THR A 98 1.92 -8.88 18.45
N PRO A 99 1.69 -9.65 19.53
CA PRO A 99 2.42 -10.87 19.78
C PRO A 99 2.21 -11.90 18.66
N GLY A 100 3.28 -12.59 18.29
CA GLY A 100 3.25 -13.69 17.33
C GLY A 100 3.53 -13.33 15.87
N TRP A 101 3.79 -12.07 15.52
CA TRP A 101 4.37 -11.70 14.22
C TRP A 101 5.31 -10.48 14.28
N CYS A 102 4.94 -9.46 15.04
CA CYS A 102 5.75 -8.27 15.24
C CYS A 102 5.85 -8.07 16.75
N ASN A 103 6.99 -8.48 17.31
CA ASN A 103 7.36 -8.07 18.66
C ASN A 103 8.65 -7.28 18.55
N ILE A 104 8.61 -6.18 17.80
CA ILE A 104 9.74 -5.27 17.67
C ILE A 104 9.66 -4.34 18.88
N SER A 105 9.93 -4.92 20.05
CA SER A 105 10.20 -4.18 21.27
C SER A 105 11.40 -3.29 21.00
N ARG A 106 11.23 -2.02 21.35
CA ARG A 106 12.19 -0.93 21.17
C ARG A 106 13.62 -1.32 21.54
#